data_AF-A0A525VI76-F1
#
_entry.id   AF-A0A525VI76-F1
#
_cell.length_a   1.000
_cell.length_b   1.000
_cell.length_c   1.000
_cell.angle_alpha   90.00
_cell.angle_beta   90.00
_cell.angle_gamma   90.00
#
_symmetry.space_group_name_H-M   'P 1'
#
loop_
_entity.id
_entity.type
_entity.pdbx_description
1 polymer ?
#
loop_
_entity_poly.entity_id
_entity_poly.type
_entity_poly.pdbx_seq_one_letter_code
_entity_poly.pdbx_strand_id
1 'polypeptide(L)'
;MKKYRIVTLAVVGLCLSLSFLASPAMAVEKDGVTMKDGKMWRLQDGKEIGRMDRETTMSNGTRIMMNGKMVTKDGKTLQLQEGQSLMLDGKLIEGAR
;
A
#
# COMPACT_ATOMS: atom_id res chain seq x y z
N MET A 1 -54.22 25.51 -12.60
CA MET A 1 -53.24 24.41 -12.79
C MET A 1 -51.96 24.93 -13.39
N LYS A 2 -50.85 24.89 -12.65
CA LYS A 2 -49.43 24.76 -13.12
C LYS A 2 -48.49 25.02 -11.93
N LYS A 3 -48.82 24.39 -10.79
CA LYS A 3 -47.98 24.29 -9.58
C LYS A 3 -46.75 23.38 -9.78
N TYR A 4 -46.42 23.05 -11.04
CA TYR A 4 -45.45 22.01 -11.42
C TYR A 4 -44.15 22.57 -12.01
N ARG A 5 -44.12 23.84 -12.44
CA ARG A 5 -42.89 24.45 -13.01
C ARG A 5 -41.80 24.71 -11.98
N ILE A 6 -42.18 24.96 -10.73
CA ILE A 6 -41.24 25.18 -9.61
C ILE A 6 -40.76 23.83 -9.05
N VAL A 7 -41.60 22.79 -9.12
CA VAL A 7 -41.28 21.44 -8.62
C VAL A 7 -40.25 20.74 -9.52
N THR A 8 -40.25 21.02 -10.84
CA THR A 8 -39.25 20.41 -11.76
C THR A 8 -37.82 20.86 -11.49
N LEU A 9 -37.61 22.09 -10.99
CA LEU A 9 -36.28 22.64 -10.72
C LEU A 9 -35.68 22.13 -9.39
N ALA A 10 -36.52 21.71 -8.43
CA ALA A 10 -36.06 21.21 -7.14
C ALA A 10 -35.55 19.75 -7.19
N VAL A 11 -35.99 18.94 -8.16
CA VAL A 11 -35.58 17.52 -8.24
C VAL A 11 -34.21 17.35 -8.91
N VAL A 12 -33.82 18.25 -9.82
CA VAL A 12 -32.50 18.18 -10.48
C VAL A 12 -31.38 18.66 -9.53
N GLY A 13 -31.69 19.54 -8.58
CA GLY A 13 -30.72 20.02 -7.58
C GLY A 13 -30.36 19.02 -6.48
N LEU A 14 -31.20 18.00 -6.23
CA LEU A 14 -31.00 17.07 -5.12
C LEU A 14 -30.22 15.80 -5.50
N CYS A 15 -30.11 15.45 -6.79
CA CYS A 15 -29.27 14.32 -7.22
C CYS A 15 -27.77 14.66 -7.37
N LEU A 16 -27.41 15.94 -7.36
CA LEU A 16 -26.00 16.37 -7.49
C LEU A 16 -25.22 16.30 -6.17
N SER A 17 -25.89 16.16 -5.02
CA SER A 17 -25.25 16.04 -3.71
C SER A 17 -24.83 14.62 -3.32
N LEU A 18 -25.12 13.60 -4.14
CA LEU A 18 -24.56 12.25 -3.95
C LEU A 18 -23.13 12.11 -4.48
N SER A 19 -22.59 13.18 -5.08
CA SER A 19 -21.18 13.27 -5.48
C SER A 19 -20.33 13.61 -4.26
N PHE A 20 -20.01 12.63 -3.39
CA PHE A 20 -18.74 12.53 -2.64
C PHE A 20 -18.78 11.48 -1.52
N LEU A 21 -19.43 10.33 -1.72
CA LEU A 21 -18.84 9.11 -1.16
C LEU A 21 -17.73 8.66 -2.12
N ALA A 22 -16.71 9.53 -2.26
CA ALA A 22 -15.38 9.08 -2.61
C ALA A 22 -14.98 8.14 -1.47
N SER A 23 -15.30 6.86 -1.64
CA SER A 23 -14.59 5.82 -0.93
C SER A 23 -13.12 6.19 -1.07
N PRO A 24 -12.36 6.38 0.01
CA PRO A 24 -10.94 6.13 -0.12
C PRO A 24 -10.93 4.67 -0.55
N ALA A 25 -10.73 4.42 -1.85
CA ALA A 25 -10.14 3.18 -2.28
C ALA A 25 -8.93 3.10 -1.37
N MET A 26 -9.02 2.26 -0.34
CA MET A 26 -7.90 1.97 0.50
C MET A 26 -6.92 1.41 -0.50
N ALA A 27 -5.99 2.26 -0.94
CA ALA A 27 -4.82 1.82 -1.65
C ALA A 27 -4.21 0.89 -0.62
N VAL A 28 -4.47 -0.41 -0.80
CA VAL A 28 -3.70 -1.42 -0.14
C VAL A 28 -2.33 -1.16 -0.69
N GLU A 29 -1.53 -0.40 0.07
CA GLU A 29 -0.18 -0.04 -0.31
C GLU A 29 0.56 -1.36 -0.41
N LYS A 30 0.58 -1.91 -1.62
CA LYS A 30 1.28 -3.15 -1.97
C LYS A 30 2.76 -2.90 -2.16
N ASP A 31 3.26 -1.79 -1.63
CA ASP A 31 4.68 -1.55 -1.60
C ASP A 31 5.27 -2.33 -0.43
N GLY A 32 6.52 -2.72 -0.59
CA GLY A 32 7.18 -3.59 0.35
C GLY A 32 8.56 -3.94 -0.14
N VAL A 33 9.08 -5.03 0.37
CA VAL A 33 10.36 -5.59 -0.04
C VAL A 33 10.24 -7.10 -0.15
N THR A 34 11.00 -7.70 -1.05
CA THR A 34 11.07 -9.15 -1.22
C THR A 34 12.53 -9.59 -1.28
N MET A 35 12.81 -10.76 -0.75
CA MET A 35 14.12 -11.38 -0.76
C MET A 35 14.17 -12.38 -1.90
N LYS A 36 15.03 -12.13 -2.89
CA LYS A 36 15.13 -12.94 -4.10
C LYS A 36 16.58 -13.07 -4.55
N ASP A 37 17.02 -14.29 -4.80
CA ASP A 37 18.40 -14.69 -5.11
C ASP A 37 19.43 -14.17 -4.09
N GLY A 38 19.05 -14.19 -2.80
CA GLY A 38 19.86 -13.66 -1.70
C GLY A 38 19.98 -12.13 -1.70
N LYS A 39 19.18 -11.43 -2.51
CA LYS A 39 19.21 -9.97 -2.66
C LYS A 39 17.84 -9.39 -2.34
N MET A 40 17.84 -8.21 -1.72
CA MET A 40 16.61 -7.48 -1.47
C MET A 40 16.14 -6.77 -2.73
N TRP A 41 14.85 -6.89 -3.03
CA TRP A 41 14.14 -6.19 -4.09
C TRP A 41 13.02 -5.35 -3.49
N ARG A 42 12.80 -4.17 -4.04
CA ARG A 42 11.68 -3.30 -3.65
C ARG A 42 10.44 -3.71 -4.43
N LEU A 43 9.35 -3.87 -3.72
CA LEU A 43 8.01 -4.02 -4.27
C LEU A 43 7.34 -2.64 -4.27
N GLN A 44 6.70 -2.28 -5.37
CA GLN A 44 5.79 -1.15 -5.47
C GLN A 44 4.55 -1.61 -6.20
N ASP A 45 3.38 -1.36 -5.62
CA ASP A 45 2.09 -1.82 -6.11
C ASP A 45 2.04 -3.34 -6.41
N GLY A 46 2.77 -4.12 -5.60
CA GLY A 46 2.86 -5.58 -5.75
C GLY A 46 3.83 -6.04 -6.84
N LYS A 47 4.55 -5.12 -7.48
CA LYS A 47 5.53 -5.40 -8.53
C LYS A 47 6.95 -5.09 -8.08
N GLU A 48 7.89 -5.94 -8.47
CA GLU A 48 9.31 -5.70 -8.26
C GLU A 48 9.77 -4.50 -9.10
N ILE A 49 10.05 -3.36 -8.46
CA ILE A 49 10.48 -2.13 -9.14
C ILE A 49 11.99 -2.03 -9.30
N GLY A 50 12.76 -2.75 -8.47
CA GLY A 50 14.21 -2.73 -8.58
C GLY A 50 14.92 -3.30 -7.37
N ARG A 51 16.20 -3.60 -7.56
CA ARG A 51 17.05 -4.14 -6.50
C ARG A 51 17.40 -3.06 -5.47
N MET A 52 17.45 -3.45 -4.21
CA MET A 52 18.00 -2.63 -3.14
C MET A 52 19.53 -2.65 -3.22
N ASP A 53 20.14 -1.49 -3.41
CA ASP A 53 21.59 -1.29 -3.49
C ASP A 53 22.20 -0.79 -2.18
N ARG A 54 21.35 -0.31 -1.27
CA ARG A 54 21.72 0.29 0.02
C ARG A 54 20.71 -0.06 1.10
N GLU A 55 21.15 -0.05 2.34
CA GLU A 55 20.25 -0.09 3.49
C GLU A 55 19.21 1.03 3.38
N THR A 56 17.94 0.69 3.58
CA THR A 56 16.84 1.65 3.47
C THR A 56 16.06 1.68 4.77
N THR A 57 15.83 2.87 5.29
CA THR A 57 14.90 3.06 6.41
C THR A 57 13.53 3.37 5.82
N MET A 58 12.54 2.54 6.12
CA MET A 58 11.15 2.79 5.76
C MET A 58 10.57 3.97 6.56
N SER A 59 9.47 4.53 6.07
CA SER A 59 8.73 5.60 6.73
C SER A 59 8.25 5.24 8.14
N ASN A 60 8.02 3.95 8.41
CA ASN A 60 7.66 3.44 9.74
C ASN A 60 8.85 3.33 10.72
N GLY A 61 10.06 3.73 10.30
CA GLY A 61 11.28 3.63 11.11
C GLY A 61 11.95 2.25 11.08
N THR A 62 11.45 1.30 10.28
CA THR A 62 12.08 0.00 10.08
C THR A 62 13.27 0.12 9.14
N ARG A 63 14.46 -0.26 9.61
CA ARG A 63 15.68 -0.37 8.78
C ARG A 63 15.72 -1.73 8.10
N ILE A 64 15.85 -1.73 6.79
CA ILE A 64 15.97 -2.92 5.97
C ILE A 64 17.42 -3.00 5.47
N MET A 65 18.09 -4.10 5.82
CA MET A 65 19.44 -4.41 5.39
C MET A 65 19.44 -5.27 4.12
N MET A 66 20.53 -5.20 3.36
CA MET A 66 20.67 -5.92 2.08
C MET A 66 20.71 -7.45 2.25
N ASN A 67 21.01 -7.94 3.44
CA ASN A 67 21.03 -9.37 3.79
C ASN A 67 19.66 -9.93 4.19
N GLY A 68 18.57 -9.16 4.03
CA GLY A 68 17.23 -9.55 4.44
C GLY A 68 16.93 -9.30 5.92
N LYS A 69 17.89 -8.81 6.71
CA LYS A 69 17.65 -8.44 8.11
C LYS A 69 16.91 -7.11 8.16
N MET A 70 15.85 -7.06 8.95
CA MET A 70 15.05 -5.87 9.20
C MET A 70 15.08 -5.56 10.69
N VAL A 71 15.25 -4.29 11.04
CA VAL A 71 15.26 -3.79 12.41
C VAL A 71 14.13 -2.79 12.54
N THR A 72 13.07 -3.11 13.28
CA THR A 72 11.99 -2.15 13.53
C THR A 72 12.45 -1.06 14.49
N LYS A 73 11.69 0.02 14.58
CA LYS A 73 11.95 1.11 15.52
C LYS A 73 12.03 0.64 16.98
N ASP A 74 11.27 -0.39 17.35
CA ASP A 74 11.29 -1.00 18.69
C ASP A 74 12.53 -1.87 18.96
N GLY A 75 13.44 -2.01 17.98
CA GLY A 75 14.61 -2.87 18.08
C GLY A 75 14.34 -4.35 17.78
N LYS A 76 13.10 -4.72 17.36
CA LYS A 76 12.83 -6.09 16.92
C LYS A 76 13.55 -6.35 15.61
N THR A 77 14.23 -7.48 15.56
CA THR A 77 14.91 -7.95 14.35
C THR A 77 14.13 -9.06 13.70
N LEU A 78 13.81 -8.88 12.42
CA LEU A 78 13.16 -9.87 11.57
C LEU A 78 14.15 -10.26 10.48
N GLN A 79 14.22 -11.54 10.13
CA GLN A 79 15.06 -12.03 9.04
C GLN A 79 14.15 -12.50 7.92
N LEU A 80 14.16 -11.80 6.78
CA LEU A 80 13.55 -12.31 5.56
C LEU A 80 14.37 -13.49 5.04
N GLN A 81 13.67 -14.56 4.71
CA GLN A 81 14.20 -15.70 3.99
C GLN A 81 13.95 -15.55 2.48
N GLU A 82 14.71 -16.32 1.72
CA GLU A 82 14.60 -16.39 0.26
C GLU A 82 13.16 -16.71 -0.17
N GLY A 83 12.62 -15.91 -1.10
CA GLY A 83 11.24 -15.97 -1.55
C GLY A 83 10.25 -15.24 -0.64
N GLN A 84 10.61 -14.83 0.57
CA GLN A 84 9.69 -14.09 1.44
C GLN A 84 9.61 -12.61 1.05
N SER A 85 8.41 -12.05 1.24
CA SER A 85 8.08 -10.65 0.98
C SER A 85 7.51 -10.02 2.23
N LEU A 86 8.01 -8.85 2.62
CA LEU A 86 7.41 -8.03 3.66
C LEU A 86 6.71 -6.84 3.00
N MET A 87 5.41 -6.75 3.20
CA MET A 87 4.60 -5.60 2.78
C MET A 87 4.72 -4.43 3.77
N LEU A 88 4.42 -3.21 3.32
CA LEU A 88 4.36 -2.00 4.16
C LEU A 88 3.41 -2.12 5.35
N ASP A 89 2.33 -2.88 5.20
CA ASP A 89 1.36 -3.17 6.26
C ASP A 89 1.91 -4.11 7.35
N GLY A 90 3.16 -4.56 7.20
CA GLY A 90 3.82 -5.48 8.12
C GLY A 90 3.44 -6.94 7.91
N LYS A 91 2.64 -7.27 6.88
CA LYS A 91 2.38 -8.66 6.51
C LYS A 91 3.59 -9.25 5.82
N LEU A 92 4.03 -10.37 6.37
CA LEU A 92 4.98 -11.24 5.72
C LEU A 92 4.19 -12.20 4.81
N ILE A 93 4.39 -12.07 3.51
CA ILE A 93 3.90 -13.00 2.51
C ILE A 93 5.06 -13.87 2.09
N GLU A 94 4.96 -15.17 2.32
CA GLU A 94 5.88 -16.10 1.69
C GLU A 94 5.55 -16.12 0.21
N GLY A 95 6.52 -15.76 -0.63
CA GLY A 95 6.37 -15.81 -2.08
C GLY A 95 6.03 -17.24 -2.45
N ALA A 96 4.78 -17.45 -2.84
CA ALA A 96 4.34 -18.69 -3.42
C ALA A 96 5.24 -19.00 -4.62
N ARG A 97 5.86 -20.18 -4.58
CA ARG A 97 6.62 -20.78 -5.69
C ARG A 97 5.88 -20.67 -7.02
#